data_AF-A0A9D9XBB9-F1
#
_entry.id   AF-A0A9D9XBB9-F1
#
_cell.length_a   1.000
_cell.length_b   1.000
_cell.length_c   1.000
_cell.angle_alpha   90.00
_cell.angle_beta   90.00
_cell.angle_gamma   90.00
#
_symmetry.space_group_name_H-M   'P 1'
#
loop_
_entity.id
_entity.type
_entity.pdbx_description
1 polymer ?
#
loop_
_entity_poly.entity_id
_entity_poly.type
_entity_poly.pdbx_seq_one_letter_code
_entity_poly.pdbx_strand_id
1 'polypeptide(L)'
;MSTVLESSAPRTSSSASVAGRSLAGSPSQAMNHHLGGEFLTFRLGAEEYGIEILKVQEIRSYEQPTRIANSAPFFKGVINLRGVIVPIVDLRLKFGCDSAEYN
;
A
#
# COMPACT_ATOMS: atom_id res chain seq x y z
N MET A 1 -64.49 0.81 7.16
CA MET A 1 -63.70 0.49 5.95
C MET A 1 -62.32 0.10 6.46
N SER A 2 -62.02 -1.18 6.75
CA SER A 2 -61.79 -2.31 5.81
C SER A 2 -60.67 -1.93 4.83
N THR A 3 -59.51 -2.58 4.71
CA THR A 3 -59.20 -4.02 4.85
C THR A 3 -57.68 -4.22 5.00
N VAL A 4 -57.34 -5.27 5.76
CA VAL A 4 -56.01 -5.90 5.93
C VAL A 4 -55.62 -6.69 4.68
N LEU A 5 -54.35 -6.64 4.25
CA LEU A 5 -53.77 -7.60 3.31
C LEU A 5 -52.53 -8.24 3.95
N GLU A 6 -52.76 -9.43 4.51
CA GLU A 6 -51.75 -10.37 4.99
C GLU A 6 -51.24 -11.19 3.79
N SER A 7 -49.93 -11.22 3.58
CA SER A 7 -49.30 -12.04 2.53
C SER A 7 -48.59 -13.25 3.15
N SER A 8 -48.98 -14.41 2.64
CA SER A 8 -48.76 -15.79 3.08
C SER A 8 -47.32 -16.25 3.38
N ALA A 9 -47.22 -17.15 4.36
CA ALA A 9 -46.05 -17.95 4.73
C ALA A 9 -45.57 -18.92 3.62
N PRO A 10 -44.28 -19.31 3.63
CA PRO A 10 -43.74 -20.30 2.71
C PRO A 10 -44.05 -21.74 3.15
N ARG A 11 -44.52 -22.57 2.20
CA ARG A 11 -44.68 -24.02 2.36
C ARG A 11 -43.36 -24.73 2.10
N THR A 12 -43.06 -25.71 2.94
CA THR A 12 -41.93 -26.62 2.86
C THR A 12 -42.18 -27.73 1.82
N SER A 13 -41.12 -28.21 1.16
CA SER A 13 -40.96 -29.63 0.87
C SER A 13 -39.50 -29.99 0.62
N SER A 14 -39.04 -30.97 1.38
CA SER A 14 -37.75 -31.63 1.30
C SER A 14 -37.65 -32.56 0.09
N SER A 15 -36.44 -32.73 -0.46
CA SER A 15 -36.00 -34.04 -0.96
C SER A 15 -34.49 -34.14 -0.85
N ALA A 16 -34.05 -35.06 0.02
CA ALA A 16 -32.65 -35.48 0.16
C ALA A 16 -32.24 -36.37 -1.02
N SER A 17 -30.97 -36.29 -1.44
CA SER A 17 -30.33 -37.32 -2.27
C SER A 17 -28.85 -37.49 -1.91
N VAL A 18 -28.61 -38.62 -1.23
CA VAL A 18 -27.46 -39.55 -1.26
C VAL A 18 -26.01 -39.02 -1.25
N ALA A 19 -25.30 -39.49 -0.21
CA ALA A 19 -23.87 -39.39 0.02
C ALA A 19 -23.01 -40.23 -0.95
N GLY A 20 -21.81 -39.74 -1.28
CA GLY A 20 -20.79 -40.56 -1.96
C GLY A 20 -19.49 -39.85 -2.34
N ARG A 21 -18.60 -39.67 -1.35
CA ARG A 21 -17.11 -39.66 -1.44
C ARG A 21 -16.43 -38.70 -2.44
N SER A 22 -15.69 -37.73 -1.91
CA SER A 22 -14.31 -37.48 -2.36
C SER A 22 -13.48 -36.81 -1.26
N LEU A 23 -12.37 -37.46 -0.92
CA LEU A 23 -11.32 -36.94 -0.05
C LEU A 23 -10.40 -36.06 -0.91
N ALA A 24 -10.34 -34.76 -0.63
CA ALA A 24 -9.22 -33.92 -1.03
C ALA A 24 -9.14 -32.72 -0.09
N GLY A 25 -8.06 -32.66 0.70
CA GLY A 25 -7.74 -31.50 1.51
C GLY A 25 -7.30 -30.33 0.62
N SER A 26 -7.67 -29.13 1.04
CA SER A 26 -6.73 -28.12 1.56
C SER A 26 -7.56 -26.90 1.96
N PRO A 27 -7.27 -26.23 3.09
CA PRO A 27 -7.90 -24.96 3.39
C PRO A 27 -7.57 -24.00 2.24
N SER A 28 -8.61 -23.45 1.62
CA SER A 28 -8.46 -22.28 0.76
C SER A 28 -7.73 -21.24 1.59
N GLN A 29 -6.43 -21.07 1.34
CA GLN A 29 -5.65 -20.01 1.93
C GLN A 29 -6.41 -18.73 1.65
N ALA A 30 -6.82 -18.06 2.72
CA ALA A 30 -7.46 -16.76 2.66
C ALA A 30 -6.64 -15.87 1.74
N MET A 31 -7.15 -15.62 0.53
CA MET A 31 -6.67 -14.54 -0.30
C MET A 31 -7.11 -13.26 0.40
N ASN A 32 -6.34 -12.85 1.41
CA ASN A 32 -6.29 -11.47 1.85
C ASN A 32 -5.66 -10.68 0.70
N HIS A 33 -6.43 -10.44 -0.37
CA HIS A 33 -6.21 -9.27 -1.17
C HIS A 33 -6.47 -8.09 -0.25
N HIS A 34 -5.39 -7.48 0.24
CA HIS A 34 -5.41 -6.23 0.96
C HIS A 34 -5.87 -5.14 -0.02
N LEU A 35 -7.18 -5.10 -0.29
CA LEU A 35 -7.84 -4.23 -1.26
C LEU A 35 -7.84 -2.75 -0.84
N GLY A 36 -7.20 -2.42 0.28
CA GLY A 36 -6.92 -1.05 0.71
C GLY A 36 -5.57 -1.03 1.42
N GLY A 37 -4.49 -0.77 0.68
CA GLY A 37 -3.18 -0.50 1.27
C GLY A 37 -3.12 0.91 1.83
N GLU A 38 -2.44 1.07 2.96
CA GLU A 38 -2.14 2.37 3.54
C GLU A 38 -0.84 2.92 2.93
N PHE A 39 -0.89 4.16 2.44
CA PHE A 39 0.24 4.81 1.78
C PHE A 39 0.51 6.18 2.40
N LEU A 40 1.79 6.49 2.57
CA LEU A 40 2.25 7.87 2.73
C LEU A 40 2.30 8.51 1.35
N THR A 41 1.55 9.60 1.15
CA THR A 41 1.60 10.39 -0.08
C THR A 41 2.53 11.58 0.08
N PHE A 42 3.23 11.93 -1.00
CA PHE A 42 4.10 13.11 -1.06
C PHE A 42 4.16 13.64 -2.49
N ARG A 43 4.57 14.90 -2.65
CA ARG A 43 4.63 15.56 -3.95
C ARG A 43 6.05 15.76 -4.43
N LEU A 44 6.28 15.47 -5.71
CA LEU A 44 7.49 15.84 -6.44
C LEU A 44 7.07 16.82 -7.53
N GLY A 45 7.26 18.12 -7.26
CA GLY A 45 6.74 19.17 -8.14
C GLY A 45 5.20 19.14 -8.25
N ALA A 46 4.70 18.94 -9.48
CA ALA A 46 3.27 18.89 -9.75
C ALA A 46 2.64 17.50 -9.51
N GLU A 47 3.45 16.45 -9.39
CA GLU A 47 2.99 15.07 -9.32
C GLU A 47 2.90 14.55 -7.89
N GLU A 48 1.95 13.65 -7.66
CA GLU A 48 1.73 12.98 -6.38
C GLU A 48 2.20 11.52 -6.46
N TYR A 49 2.97 11.12 -5.46
CA TYR A 49 3.56 9.78 -5.33
C TYR A 49 3.15 9.16 -4.00
N GLY A 50 3.17 7.83 -3.93
CA GLY A 50 2.83 7.07 -2.74
C GLY A 50 3.88 6.00 -2.43
N ILE A 51 4.20 5.84 -1.14
CA ILE A 51 4.96 4.71 -0.62
C ILE A 51 4.11 4.00 0.44
N GLU A 52 4.11 2.67 0.43
CA GLU A 52 3.42 1.87 1.44
C GLU A 52 3.89 2.27 2.84
N ILE A 53 2.96 2.63 3.73
CA ILE A 53 3.31 3.24 5.02
C ILE A 53 4.20 2.31 5.86
N LEU A 54 4.00 1.00 5.75
CA LEU A 54 4.78 -0.01 6.46
C LEU A 54 6.25 -0.10 6.00
N LYS A 55 6.59 0.50 4.86
CA LYS A 55 7.98 0.62 4.37
C LYS A 55 8.67 1.91 4.83
N VAL A 56 7.92 2.87 5.39
CA VAL A 56 8.47 4.14 5.87
C VAL A 56 9.02 3.94 7.27
N GLN A 57 10.33 4.21 7.45
CA GLN A 57 10.98 4.11 8.77
C GLN A 57 10.83 5.40 9.57
N GLU A 58 11.02 6.55 8.92
CA GLU A 58 10.91 7.87 9.54
C GLU A 58 10.67 8.95 8.48
N ILE A 59 10.10 10.08 8.90
CA ILE A 59 9.96 11.30 8.12
C ILE A 59 10.78 12.38 8.82
N ARG A 60 11.67 13.04 8.08
CA ARG A 60 12.56 14.06 8.61
C ARG A 60 12.65 15.27 7.70
N SER A 61 12.94 16.42 8.30
CA SER A 61 13.35 17.61 7.57
C SER A 61 14.65 17.34 6.83
N TYR A 62 14.80 17.94 5.66
CA TYR A 62 16.01 17.84 4.87
C TYR A 62 17.19 18.48 5.61
N GLU A 63 18.32 17.78 5.63
CA GLU A 63 19.60 18.28 6.07
C GLU A 63 20.61 18.03 4.95
N GLN A 64 21.59 18.93 4.79
CA GLN A 64 22.55 18.82 3.71
C GLN A 64 23.42 17.55 3.88
N PRO A 65 23.37 16.59 2.93
CA PRO A 65 24.15 15.36 3.06
C PRO A 65 25.65 15.59 2.85
N THR A 66 26.47 14.74 3.45
CA THR A 66 27.91 14.69 3.17
C THR A 66 28.12 14.10 1.77
N ARG A 67 28.64 14.93 0.85
CA ARG A 67 28.84 14.53 -0.55
C ARG A 67 29.92 13.46 -0.71
N ILE A 68 29.69 12.55 -1.65
CA ILE A 68 30.67 11.55 -2.09
C ILE A 68 31.14 11.91 -3.50
N ALA A 69 32.46 11.97 -3.71
CA ALA A 69 33.03 12.27 -5.01
C ALA A 69 32.68 11.20 -6.06
N ASN A 70 32.59 11.60 -7.34
CA ASN A 70 32.29 10.72 -8.48
C ASN A 70 30.98 9.92 -8.37
N SER A 71 30.00 10.43 -7.62
CA SER A 71 28.68 9.80 -7.49
C SER A 71 27.72 10.23 -8.60
N ALA A 72 26.70 9.43 -8.85
CA ALA A 72 25.64 9.76 -9.80
C ALA A 72 24.92 11.07 -9.41
N PRO A 73 24.41 11.87 -10.36
CA PRO A 73 23.79 13.16 -10.06
C PRO A 73 22.60 13.11 -9.10
N PHE A 74 21.82 12.03 -9.13
CA PHE A 74 20.68 11.81 -8.23
C PHE A 74 21.12 11.39 -6.81
N PHE A 75 22.38 11.03 -6.60
CA PHE A 75 22.91 10.66 -5.29
C PHE A 75 23.50 11.90 -4.61
N LYS A 76 22.82 12.40 -3.58
CA LYS A 76 23.23 13.64 -2.89
C LYS A 76 24.37 13.41 -1.89
N GLY A 77 24.57 12.18 -1.46
CA GLY A 77 25.59 11.82 -0.47
C GLY A 77 25.04 10.88 0.59
N VAL A 78 25.58 11.00 1.79
CA VAL A 78 25.18 10.22 2.95
C VAL A 78 24.90 11.12 4.15
N ILE A 79 24.04 10.66 5.06
CA ILE A 79 23.83 11.26 6.39
C ILE A 79 24.14 10.23 7.47
N ASN A 80 24.47 10.72 8.66
CA ASN A 80 24.57 9.86 9.84
C ASN A 80 23.26 9.91 10.62
N LEU A 81 22.48 8.84 10.51
CA LEU A 81 21.24 8.67 11.23
C LEU A 81 21.46 7.74 12.42
N ARG A 82 21.55 8.31 13.63
CA ARG A 82 21.71 7.56 14.90
C ARG A 82 22.88 6.57 14.88
N GLY A 83 23.99 6.94 14.26
CA GLY A 83 25.17 6.08 14.11
C GLY A 83 25.16 5.21 12.85
N VAL A 84 24.08 5.22 12.06
CA VAL A 84 23.96 4.47 10.80
C VAL A 84 24.16 5.41 9.62
N ILE A 85 25.04 5.04 8.69
CA ILE A 85 25.25 5.79 7.46
C ILE A 85 24.13 5.45 6.47
N VAL A 86 23.31 6.45 6.16
CA VAL A 86 22.15 6.31 5.27
C VAL A 86 22.38 7.08 3.97
N PRO A 87 22.27 6.42 2.79
CA PRO A 87 22.39 7.09 1.50
C PRO A 87 21.18 7.99 1.22
N ILE A 88 21.43 9.19 0.70
CA ILE A 88 20.39 10.15 0.31
C ILE A 88 20.32 10.25 -1.21
N VAL A 89 19.14 9.95 -1.74
CA VAL A 89 18.80 10.03 -3.16
C VAL A 89 17.76 11.12 -3.38
N ASP A 90 18.00 11.97 -4.37
CA ASP A 90 17.04 12.94 -4.86
C ASP A 90 16.10 12.29 -5.88
N LEU A 91 14.86 12.07 -5.45
CA LEU A 91 13.84 11.43 -6.27
C LEU A 91 13.46 12.25 -7.50
N ARG A 92 13.57 13.58 -7.47
CA ARG A 92 13.25 14.41 -8.65
C ARG A 92 14.28 14.18 -9.75
N LEU A 93 15.56 14.20 -9.40
CA LEU A 93 16.63 13.84 -10.35
C LEU A 93 16.55 12.38 -10.78
N LYS A 94 16.14 11.48 -9.89
CA LYS A 94 16.02 10.05 -10.19
C LYS A 94 14.88 9.75 -11.17
N PHE A 95 13.76 10.47 -11.07
CA PHE A 95 12.58 10.27 -11.92
C PHE A 95 12.50 11.26 -13.09
N GLY A 96 13.44 12.22 -13.17
CA GLY A 96 13.47 13.21 -14.24
C GLY A 96 12.40 14.30 -14.09
N CYS A 97 11.93 14.56 -12.87
CA CYS A 97 11.01 15.66 -12.60
C CYS A 97 11.73 17.01 -12.71
N ASP A 98 11.01 18.06 -13.14
CA ASP A 98 11.55 19.42 -13.20
C ASP A 98 12.09 19.88 -11.84
N SER A 99 13.15 20.70 -11.89
CA SER A 99 14.04 21.09 -10.78
C SER A 99 13.33 21.50 -9.47
N ALA A 100 13.96 21.16 -8.33
CA ALA A 100 13.66 21.74 -7.02
C ALA A 100 14.67 22.79 -6.63
N GLU A 101 14.19 23.94 -6.16
CA GLU A 101 14.95 24.71 -5.19
C GLU A 101 14.80 24.06 -3.82
N TYR A 102 15.91 23.89 -3.11
CA TYR A 102 15.92 23.48 -1.70
C TYR A 102 15.90 24.77 -0.88
N ASN A 103 14.89 24.93 -0.04
CA ASN A 103 14.76 26.08 0.88
C ASN A 103 15.29 25.71 2.26
#